data_AF-A0A920J413-F1
#
_entry.id   AF-A0A920J413-F1
#
_cell.length_a   1.000
_cell.length_b   1.000
_cell.length_c   1.000
_cell.angle_alpha   90.00
_cell.angle_beta   90.00
_cell.angle_gamma   90.00
#
_symmetry.space_group_name_H-M   'P 1'
#
loop_
_entity.id
_entity.type
_entity.pdbx_description
1 polymer ?
#
loop_
_entity_poly.entity_id
_entity_poly.type
_entity_poly.pdbx_seq_one_letter_code
_entity_poly.pdbx_strand_id
1 'polypeptide(L)'
;MPVLRMMLSRASHPIFSAEIPNYLIDGDAANSDWDEVIIVRYRSRKDFFSMVTSDEYLEVFNNRAGGMEYAEVSATTAGINFTSPRFIFFMIIIGFAFLSDLFIKRVFKIK
;
A
#
# COMPACT_ATOMS: atom_id res chain seq x y z
N MET A 1 -10.41 13.73 9.29
CA MET A 1 -9.41 12.72 8.90
C MET A 1 -8.00 13.11 9.39
N PRO A 2 -7.72 13.04 10.69
CA PRO A 2 -6.40 13.41 11.24
C PRO A 2 -5.30 12.40 10.85
N VAL A 3 -5.54 11.09 10.96
CA VAL A 3 -4.51 10.06 10.72
C VAL A 3 -3.95 10.07 9.30
N LEU A 4 -4.80 10.24 8.27
CA LEU A 4 -4.34 10.30 6.87
C LEU A 4 -3.36 11.46 6.65
N ARG A 5 -3.62 12.62 7.26
CA ARG A 5 -2.72 13.79 7.18
C ARG A 5 -1.38 13.49 7.86
N MET A 6 -1.42 12.84 9.02
CA MET A 6 -0.20 12.43 9.75
C MET A 6 0.66 11.46 8.93
N MET A 7 0.04 10.52 8.22
CA MET A 7 0.73 9.59 7.32
C MET A 7 1.38 10.33 6.15
N LEU A 8 0.60 11.17 5.45
CA LEU A 8 1.08 11.90 4.27
C LEU A 8 2.23 12.86 4.60
N SER A 9 2.18 13.53 5.76
CA SER A 9 3.27 14.40 6.24
C SER A 9 4.61 13.66 6.42
N ARG A 10 4.56 12.33 6.59
CA ARG A 10 5.72 11.44 6.74
C ARG A 10 5.98 10.60 5.49
N ALA A 11 5.45 11.02 4.34
CA ALA A 11 5.53 10.30 3.06
C ALA A 11 5.05 8.83 3.16
N SER A 12 4.09 8.58 4.04
CA SER A 12 3.42 7.30 4.23
C SER A 12 1.98 7.40 3.70
N HIS A 13 1.42 6.30 3.21
CA HIS A 13 0.09 6.31 2.61
C HIS A 13 -0.53 4.90 2.60
N PRO A 14 -1.87 4.78 2.69
CA PRO A 14 -2.56 3.54 2.35
C PRO A 14 -2.23 3.11 0.92
N ILE A 15 -2.10 1.80 0.70
CA ILE A 15 -1.91 1.21 -0.63
C ILE A 15 -3.01 0.21 -0.98
N PHE A 16 -3.81 -0.21 0.00
CA PHE A 16 -4.97 -1.08 -0.16
C PHE A 16 -5.94 -0.87 1.00
N SER A 17 -7.24 -0.90 0.72
CA SER A 17 -8.35 -0.97 1.68
C SER A 17 -9.43 -1.81 1.04
N ALA A 18 -9.97 -2.78 1.76
CA ALA A 18 -11.12 -3.55 1.29
C ALA A 18 -11.92 -4.07 2.49
N GLU A 19 -13.23 -4.10 2.34
CA GLU A 19 -14.09 -4.89 3.21
C GLU A 19 -13.85 -6.37 2.92
N ILE A 20 -13.74 -7.20 3.96
CA ILE A 20 -13.61 -8.64 3.79
C ILE A 20 -15.01 -9.24 3.87
N PRO A 21 -15.52 -9.83 2.77
CA PRO A 21 -16.82 -10.45 2.82
C PRO A 21 -16.78 -11.76 3.63
N ASN A 22 -17.82 -11.99 4.42
CA ASN A 22 -17.97 -13.11 5.37
C ASN A 22 -17.85 -14.53 4.78
N TYR A 23 -17.72 -14.69 3.46
CA TYR A 23 -17.67 -15.99 2.78
C TYR A 23 -16.28 -16.35 2.21
N LEU A 24 -15.29 -15.46 2.32
CA LEU A 24 -13.94 -15.69 1.75
C LEU A 24 -12.90 -16.17 2.78
N ILE A 25 -13.24 -16.17 4.07
CA ILE A 25 -12.37 -16.71 5.13
C ILE A 25 -12.89 -18.10 5.51
N ASP A 26 -12.50 -19.10 4.74
CA ASP A 26 -12.65 -20.51 5.11
C ASP A 26 -11.35 -20.98 5.76
N GLY A 27 -11.38 -21.20 7.08
CA GLY A 27 -10.23 -21.68 7.83
C GLY A 27 -10.32 -21.41 9.33
N ASP A 28 -9.78 -22.36 10.11
CA ASP A 28 -9.70 -22.45 11.58
C ASP A 28 -8.82 -21.34 12.22
N ALA A 29 -8.90 -20.12 11.70
CA ALA A 29 -8.34 -18.95 12.34
C ALA A 29 -9.31 -18.53 13.44
N ALA A 30 -8.91 -18.68 14.70
CA ALA A 30 -9.66 -18.12 15.82
C ALA A 30 -9.96 -16.64 15.53
N ASN A 31 -11.25 -16.28 15.40
CA ASN A 31 -11.76 -14.98 14.93
C ASN A 31 -11.61 -14.76 13.40
N SER A 32 -12.35 -15.54 12.61
CA SER A 32 -12.41 -15.46 11.13
C SER A 32 -13.25 -14.30 10.58
N ASP A 33 -13.90 -13.52 11.46
CA ASP A 33 -14.82 -12.45 11.07
C ASP A 33 -14.09 -11.10 11.09
N TRP A 34 -13.44 -10.77 9.98
CA TRP A 34 -12.78 -9.48 9.79
C TRP A 34 -13.67 -8.57 8.95
N ASP A 35 -13.95 -7.35 9.41
CA ASP A 35 -14.75 -6.40 8.63
C ASP A 35 -13.95 -5.72 7.51
N GLU A 36 -12.69 -5.34 7.81
CA GLU A 36 -11.85 -4.57 6.90
C GLU A 36 -10.38 -5.00 6.95
N VAL A 37 -9.73 -5.01 5.78
CA VAL A 37 -8.27 -5.10 5.66
C VAL A 37 -7.72 -3.81 5.06
N ILE A 38 -6.67 -3.29 5.70
CA ILE A 38 -5.95 -2.11 5.23
C ILE A 38 -4.46 -2.46 5.14
N ILE A 39 -3.84 -2.13 4.00
CA ILE A 39 -2.40 -2.20 3.85
C ILE A 39 -1.86 -0.78 3.73
N VAL A 40 -0.93 -0.46 4.62
CA VAL A 40 -0.28 0.84 4.68
C VAL A 40 1.18 0.73 4.30
N ARG A 41 1.63 1.60 3.41
CA ARG A 41 3.04 1.80 3.14
C ARG A 41 3.60 2.91 4.02
N TYR A 42 4.57 2.54 4.85
CA TYR A 42 5.46 3.50 5.51
C TYR A 42 6.76 3.63 4.73
N ARG A 43 7.30 4.85 4.63
CA ARG A 43 8.62 5.06 4.00
C ARG A 43 9.74 4.39 4.80
N SER A 44 9.60 4.36 6.13
CA SER A 44 10.54 3.68 7.02
C SER A 44 9.84 3.22 8.31
N ARG A 45 10.45 2.28 9.04
CA ARG A 45 9.98 1.89 10.38
C ARG A 45 9.96 3.09 11.34
N LYS A 46 10.92 4.01 11.21
CA LYS A 46 10.99 5.24 11.99
C LYS A 46 9.77 6.14 11.74
N ASP A 47 9.33 6.27 10.49
CA ASP A 47 8.16 7.07 10.14
C ASP A 47 6.90 6.49 10.80
N PHE A 48 6.73 5.16 10.80
CA PHE A 48 5.64 4.49 11.53
C PHE A 48 5.68 4.80 13.03
N PHE A 49 6.82 4.54 13.70
CA PHE A 49 6.95 4.80 15.14
C PHE A 49 6.69 6.27 15.46
N SER A 50 7.29 7.19 14.71
CA SER A 50 7.10 8.64 14.92
C SER A 50 5.66 9.12 14.73
N MET A 51 4.83 8.33 14.04
CA MET A 51 3.41 8.61 13.89
C MET A 51 2.64 8.07 15.09
N VAL A 52 2.76 6.77 15.38
CA VAL A 52 1.97 6.12 16.43
C VAL A 52 2.33 6.55 17.85
N THR A 53 3.50 7.12 18.06
CA THR A 53 3.93 7.68 19.35
C THR A 53 3.78 9.20 19.43
N SER A 54 3.14 9.86 18.46
CA SER A 54 2.95 11.31 18.51
C SER A 54 1.68 11.70 19.27
N ASP A 55 1.71 12.87 19.92
CA ASP A 55 0.58 13.37 20.73
C ASP A 55 -0.70 13.45 19.90
N GLU A 56 -0.61 13.96 18.67
CA GLU A 56 -1.74 14.04 17.71
C GLU A 56 -2.35 12.65 17.43
N TYR A 57 -1.56 11.58 17.41
CA TYR A 57 -2.06 10.23 17.18
C TYR A 57 -2.75 9.70 18.43
N LEU A 58 -2.18 9.95 19.61
CA LEU A 58 -2.71 9.51 20.89
C LEU A 58 -4.07 10.17 21.21
N GLU A 59 -4.26 11.44 20.84
CA GLU A 59 -5.55 12.12 20.97
C GLU A 59 -6.66 11.43 20.17
N VAL A 60 -6.34 11.00 18.94
CA VAL A 60 -7.30 10.34 18.04
C VAL A 60 -7.42 8.86 18.32
N PHE A 61 -6.40 8.24 18.92
CA PHE A 61 -6.36 6.81 19.24
C PHE A 61 -7.58 6.37 20.06
N ASN A 62 -8.07 7.22 20.96
CA ASN A 62 -9.28 6.94 21.74
C ASN A 62 -10.52 6.70 20.86
N ASN A 63 -10.66 7.42 19.75
CA ASN A 63 -11.75 7.19 18.79
C ASN A 63 -11.58 5.86 18.04
N ARG A 64 -10.33 5.46 17.77
CA ARG A 64 -10.03 4.17 17.13
C ARG A 64 -10.30 3.00 18.08
N ALA A 65 -9.87 3.11 19.34
CA ALA A 65 -10.06 2.08 20.36
C ALA A 65 -11.54 1.85 20.72
N GLY A 66 -12.39 2.87 20.59
CA GLY A 66 -13.84 2.73 20.80
C GLY A 66 -14.60 2.19 19.59
N GLY A 67 -14.01 2.17 18.40
CA GLY A 67 -14.68 1.80 17.15
C GLY A 67 -14.29 0.43 16.58
N MET A 68 -13.39 -0.31 17.23
CA MET A 68 -12.94 -1.63 16.78
C MET A 68 -12.87 -2.58 17.97
N GLU A 69 -13.49 -3.74 17.84
CA GLU A 69 -13.44 -4.79 18.86
C GLU A 69 -12.07 -5.46 18.92
N TYR A 70 -11.47 -5.74 17.76
CA TYR A 70 -10.18 -6.37 17.63
C TYR A 70 -9.43 -5.83 16.40
N ALA A 71 -8.10 -5.80 16.45
CA ALA A 71 -7.26 -5.45 15.32
C ALA A 71 -5.93 -6.18 15.41
N GLU A 72 -5.58 -6.91 14.36
CA GLU A 72 -4.25 -7.50 14.19
C GLU A 72 -3.41 -6.64 13.25
N VAL A 73 -2.15 -6.43 13.62
CA VAL A 73 -1.21 -5.62 12.83
C VAL A 73 0.07 -6.41 12.66
N SER A 74 0.33 -6.83 11.43
CA SER A 74 1.57 -7.52 11.07
C SER A 74 2.43 -6.64 10.18
N ALA A 75 3.73 -6.56 10.51
CA ALA A 75 4.70 -5.87 9.69
C ALA A 75 5.11 -6.76 8.51
N THR A 76 4.98 -6.25 7.29
CA THR A 76 5.39 -6.97 6.08
C THR A 76 6.31 -6.14 5.21
N THR A 77 7.01 -6.80 4.29
CA THR A 77 7.83 -6.17 3.26
C THR A 77 7.31 -6.58 1.89
N ALA A 78 7.04 -5.60 1.03
CA ALA A 78 6.65 -5.89 -0.35
C ALA A 78 7.84 -6.47 -1.12
N GLY A 79 7.75 -7.74 -1.54
CA GLY A 79 8.74 -8.34 -2.44
C GLY A 79 8.69 -7.73 -3.84
N ILE A 80 7.47 -7.55 -4.38
CA ILE A 80 7.21 -6.87 -5.66
C ILE A 80 6.36 -5.63 -5.39
N ASN A 81 6.75 -4.49 -5.96
CA ASN A 81 6.04 -3.23 -5.78
C ASN A 81 5.80 -2.54 -7.15
N PHE A 82 4.66 -2.87 -7.75
CA PHE A 82 4.20 -2.31 -9.02
C PHE A 82 3.80 -0.83 -8.92
N THR A 83 3.56 -0.31 -7.72
CA THR A 83 3.22 1.11 -7.49
C THR A 83 4.46 1.96 -7.23
N SER A 84 5.66 1.37 -7.24
CA SER A 84 6.89 2.12 -7.07
C SER A 84 7.19 3.01 -8.29
N PRO A 85 7.68 4.25 -8.10
CA PRO A 85 8.10 5.10 -9.22
C PRO A 85 9.12 4.41 -10.14
N ARG A 86 9.99 3.56 -9.57
CA ARG A 86 10.98 2.79 -10.32
C ARG A 86 10.34 1.85 -11.35
N PHE A 87 9.25 1.17 -10.97
CA PHE A 87 8.52 0.29 -11.89
C PHE A 87 7.89 1.09 -13.04
N ILE A 88 7.32 2.28 -12.74
CA ILE A 88 6.78 3.17 -13.77
C ILE A 88 7.86 3.61 -14.76
N PHE A 89 9.01 4.07 -14.27
CA PHE A 89 10.15 4.44 -15.14
C PHE A 89 10.64 3.25 -15.98
N PHE A 90 10.71 2.06 -15.39
CA PHE A 90 11.06 0.84 -16.11
C PHE A 90 10.07 0.55 -17.26
N MET A 91 8.76 0.65 -17.01
CA MET A 91 7.74 0.48 -18.04
C MET A 91 7.83 1.54 -19.15
N ILE A 92 8.16 2.78 -18.80
CA ILE A 92 8.38 3.85 -19.78
C ILE A 92 9.58 3.52 -20.67
N ILE A 93 10.70 3.06 -20.10
CA ILE A 93 11.90 2.67 -20.85
C ILE A 93 11.59 1.50 -21.80
N ILE A 94 10.88 0.48 -21.32
CA ILE A 94 10.43 -0.63 -22.18
C ILE A 94 9.55 -0.12 -23.32
N GLY A 95 8.61 0.78 -23.03
CA GLY A 95 7.75 1.40 -24.04
C GLY A 95 8.56 2.12 -25.12
N PHE A 96 9.56 2.91 -24.73
CA PHE A 96 10.45 3.58 -25.68
C PHE A 96 11.29 2.60 -26.51
N ALA A 97 11.83 1.55 -25.90
CA ALA A 97 12.59 0.53 -26.61
C ALA A 97 11.72 -0.19 -27.65
N PHE A 98 10.49 -0.55 -27.27
CA PHE A 98 9.53 -1.20 -28.17
C PHE A 98 9.11 -0.29 -29.33
N LEU A 99 8.79 0.98 -29.05
CA LEU A 99 8.45 1.96 -30.09
C LEU A 99 9.63 2.19 -31.05
N SER A 100 10.85 2.24 -30.53
CA SER A 100 12.06 2.37 -31.34
C SER A 100 12.27 1.16 -32.26
N ASP A 101 12.09 -0.06 -31.73
CA ASP A 101 12.16 -1.30 -32.52
C ASP A 101 11.10 -1.34 -33.63
N LEU A 102 9.86 -0.99 -33.31
CA LEU A 102 8.79 -0.89 -34.30
C LEU A 102 9.09 0.16 -35.39
N PHE A 103 9.63 1.32 -35.00
CA PHE A 103 10.01 2.36 -35.93
C PHE A 103 11.13 1.91 -36.87
N ILE A 104 12.18 1.29 -36.33
CA ILE A 104 13.31 0.76 -37.11
C ILE A 104 12.82 -0.30 -38.10
N LYS A 105 12.03 -1.29 -37.66
CA LYS A 105 11.46 -2.32 -38.54
C LYS A 105 10.62 -1.70 -39.66
N ARG A 106 9.82 -0.68 -39.34
CA ARG A 106 8.98 0.02 -40.31
C ARG A 106 9.77 0.85 -41.32
N VAL A 107 10.79 1.59 -40.89
CA VAL A 107 11.60 2.47 -41.75
C VAL A 107 12.55 1.66 -42.63
N PHE A 108 13.23 0.68 -42.04
CA PHE A 108 14.23 -0.11 -42.75
C PHE A 108 13.65 -1.36 -43.44
N LYS A 109 12.32 -1.58 -43.37
CA LYS A 109 11.62 -2.77 -43.90
C LYS A 109 12.30 -4.09 -43.50
N ILE A 110 12.91 -4.12 -42.31
CA ILE A 110 13.52 -5.32 -41.76
C ILE A 110 12.38 -6.22 -41.30
N LYS A 111 12.30 -7.44 -41.86
CA LYS A 111 11.29 -8.45 -41.53
C LYS A 111 11.42 -8.92 -40.09
#